data_AF-A0A949HZQ0-F1
#
_entry.id   AF-A0A949HZQ0-F1
#
_cell.length_a   1.000
_cell.length_b   1.000
_cell.length_c   1.000
_cell.angle_alpha   90.00
_cell.angle_beta   90.00
_cell.angle_gamma   90.00
#
_symmetry.space_group_name_H-M   'P 1'
#
loop_
_entity.id
_entity.type
_entity.pdbx_description
1 polymer ?
#
loop_
_entity_poly.entity_id
_entity_poly.type
_entity_poly.pdbx_seq_one_letter_code
_entity_poly.pdbx_strand_id
1 'polypeptide(L)' 'AEGYERLHVPEKRRFCNVARASCGELRSQLHLLREIGFIPDAQFESLSDRANRVGRLTSGLLRSLGNCDR' A
#
# COMPACT_ATOMS: atom_id res chain seq x y z
N ALA A 1 -12.87 1.06 -2.09
CA ALA A 1 -14.34 1.02 -2.11
C ALA A 1 -14.88 0.65 -0.74
N GLU A 2 -14.63 -0.57 -0.23
CA GLU A 2 -15.27 -1.05 1.02
C GLU A 2 -14.98 -0.23 2.30
N GLY A 3 -13.76 0.25 2.51
CA GLY A 3 -13.42 1.01 3.72
C GLY A 3 -13.82 2.50 3.69
N TYR A 4 -14.16 3.06 2.53
CA TYR A 4 -14.53 4.48 2.43
C TYR A 4 -15.96 4.72 2.91
N GLU A 5 -16.86 3.77 2.61
CA GLU A 5 -18.29 3.80 2.97
C GLU A 5 -18.58 3.38 4.41
N ARG A 6 -17.64 2.78 5.15
CA ARG A 6 -17.87 2.42 6.56
C ARG A 6 -17.83 3.65 7.46
N LEU A 7 -18.72 3.71 8.44
CA LEU A 7 -18.77 4.82 9.40
C LEU A 7 -17.74 4.69 10.53
N HIS A 8 -17.33 3.46 10.87
CA HIS A 8 -16.46 3.21 12.02
C HIS A 8 -14.95 3.28 11.70
N VAL A 9 -14.26 4.17 12.42
CA VAL A 9 -12.81 4.40 12.33
C VAL A 9 -11.96 3.12 12.50
N PRO A 10 -12.27 2.18 13.42
CA PRO A 10 -11.50 0.94 13.57
C PRO A 10 -11.52 0.05 12.32
N GLU A 11 -12.66 -0.03 11.62
CA GLU A 11 -12.78 -0.82 10.40
C GLU A 11 -12.02 -0.18 9.24
N LYS A 12 -12.13 1.16 9.09
CA LYS A 12 -11.31 1.90 8.11
C LYS A 12 -9.82 1.66 8.33
N ARG A 13 -9.38 1.67 9.59
CA ARG A 13 -7.99 1.38 9.98
C ARG A 13 -7.59 -0.04 9.60
N ARG A 14 -8.45 -1.04 9.84
CA ARG A 14 -8.22 -2.44 9.45
C ARG A 14 -8.00 -2.57 7.93
N PHE A 15 -8.88 -1.99 7.12
CA PHE A 15 -8.72 -2.02 5.66
C PHE A 15 -7.44 -1.33 5.19
N CYS A 16 -7.10 -0.17 5.76
CA CYS A 16 -5.87 0.52 5.41
C CYS A 16 -4.61 -0.27 5.81
N ASN A 17 -4.65 -1.00 6.93
CA ASN A 17 -3.56 -1.90 7.34
C ASN A 17 -3.41 -3.08 6.37
N VAL A 18 -4.50 -3.69 5.93
CA VAL A 18 -4.48 -4.76 4.92
C VAL A 18 -3.89 -4.24 3.60
N ALA A 19 -4.34 -3.07 3.13
CA ALA A 19 -3.80 -2.45 1.93
C ALA A 19 -2.30 -2.16 2.03
N ARG A 20 -1.83 -1.72 3.20
CA ARG A 20 -0.40 -1.49 3.47
C ARG A 20 0.41 -2.80 3.45
N ALA A 21 -0.10 -3.86 4.07
CA ALA A 21 0.55 -5.18 4.06
C ALA A 21 0.68 -5.73 2.64
N SER A 22 -0.41 -5.68 1.86
CA SER A 22 -0.42 -6.11 0.46
C SER A 22 0.57 -5.33 -0.42
N CYS A 23 0.72 -4.02 -0.21
CA CYS A 23 1.75 -3.23 -0.90
C CYS A 23 3.18 -3.68 -0.54
N GLY A 24 3.40 -4.14 0.69
CA GLY A 24 4.69 -4.70 1.12
C GLY A 24 4.99 -6.03 0.43
N GLU A 25 4.01 -6.92 0.34
CA GLU A 25 4.12 -8.19 -0.37
C GLU A 25 4.39 -8.00 -1.87
N LEU A 26 3.68 -7.06 -2.50
CA LEU A 26 3.89 -6.72 -3.91
C LEU A 26 5.32 -6.25 -4.18
N ARG A 27 5.92 -5.46 -3.28
CA ARG A 27 7.32 -5.03 -3.43
C ARG A 27 8.27 -6.22 -3.40
N SER A 28 8.08 -7.17 -2.48
CA SER A 28 8.90 -8.39 -2.42
C SER A 28 8.76 -9.21 -3.70
N GLN A 29 7.55 -9.33 -4.25
CA GLN A 29 7.32 -10.02 -5.52
C GLN A 29 7.99 -9.29 -6.70
N LEU A 30 7.94 -7.95 -6.74
CA LEU A 30 8.64 -7.18 -7.78
C LEU A 30 10.15 -7.40 -7.76
N HIS A 31 10.75 -7.51 -6.57
CA HIS A 31 12.17 -7.84 -6.44
C HIS A 31 12.48 -9.23 -7.02
N LEU A 32 11.68 -10.24 -6.68
CA LEU A 32 11.83 -11.59 -7.23
C LEU A 32 11.67 -11.61 -8.76
N LEU A 33 10.65 -10.92 -9.29
CA LEU A 33 10.40 -10.83 -10.74
C LEU A 33 11.54 -10.15 -11.50
N ARG A 34 12.20 -9.17 -10.87
CA ARG A 34 13.40 -8.54 -11.40
C ARG A 34 14.58 -9.51 -11.40
N GLU A 35 14.82 -10.22 -10.30
CA GLU A 35 15.94 -11.16 -10.16
C GLU A 35 15.88 -12.30 -11.17
N ILE A 36 14.69 -12.82 -11.47
CA ILE A 36 14.50 -13.87 -12.49
C ILE A 36 14.45 -13.33 -13.92
N GLY A 37 14.61 -12.01 -14.11
CA GLY A 37 14.58 -11.36 -15.42
C GLY A 37 13.20 -11.33 -16.10
N PHE A 38 12.11 -11.54 -15.34
CA PHE A 38 10.74 -11.53 -15.87
C PHE A 38 10.27 -10.11 -16.25
N ILE A 39 10.78 -9.09 -15.54
CA ILE A 39 10.56 -7.68 -15.88
C ILE A 39 11.90 -6.96 -16.06
N PRO A 40 12.01 -6.03 -17.02
CA PRO A 40 13.19 -5.19 -17.18
C PRO A 40 13.31 -4.16 -16.03
N ASP A 41 14.53 -3.73 -15.73
CA ASP A 41 14.83 -2.79 -14.63
C ASP A 41 13.97 -1.51 -14.70
N ALA A 42 13.76 -0.95 -15.90
CA ALA A 42 12.93 0.25 -16.06
C ALA A 42 11.47 0.04 -15.63
N GLN A 43 10.91 -1.16 -15.88
CA GLN A 43 9.56 -1.50 -15.41
C GLN A 43 9.55 -1.75 -13.90
N PHE A 44 10.57 -2.41 -13.36
CA PHE A 44 10.72 -2.60 -11.92
C PHE A 44 10.76 -1.26 -11.18
N GLU A 45 11.59 -0.31 -11.62
CA GLU A 45 11.71 1.02 -10.99
C GLU A 45 10.38 1.76 -11.01
N SER A 46 9.68 1.76 -12.16
CA SER A 46 8.36 2.39 -12.30
C SER A 46 7.30 1.77 -11.39
N LEU A 47 7.24 0.43 -11.32
CA LEU A 47 6.28 -0.29 -10.47
C LEU A 47 6.60 -0.13 -8.98
N SER A 48 7.89 -0.17 -8.62
CA SER A 48 8.36 0.01 -7.25
C SER A 48 8.06 1.43 -6.75
N ASP A 49 8.30 2.47 -7.56
CA ASP A 49 7.97 3.85 -7.19
C ASP A 49 6.46 4.05 -7.01
N ARG A 50 5.64 3.48 -7.90
CA ARG A 50 4.18 3.49 -7.76
C ARG A 50 3.72 2.78 -6.48
N ALA A 51 4.25 1.60 -6.19
CA ALA A 51 3.94 0.85 -4.97
C ALA A 51 4.34 1.64 -3.72
N ASN A 52 5.50 2.30 -3.74
CA ASN A 52 5.96 3.17 -2.65
C ASN A 52 5.07 4.40 -2.48
N ARG A 53 4.63 5.02 -3.58
CA ARG A 53 3.71 6.16 -3.54
C ARG A 53 2.37 5.77 -2.94
N VAL A 54 1.80 4.63 -3.33
CA VAL A 54 0.57 4.08 -2.74
C VAL A 54 0.76 3.78 -1.26
N GLY A 55 1.86 3.14 -0.87
CA GLY A 55 2.18 2.86 0.54
C GLY A 55 2.30 4.12 1.41
N ARG A 56 2.86 5.21 0.87
CA ARG A 56 2.92 6.51 1.56
C ARG A 56 1.53 7.13 1.73
N LEU A 57 0.69 7.08 0.70
CA LEU A 57 -0.68 7.61 0.74
C LEU A 57 -1.55 6.83 1.73
N THR A 58 -1.50 5.50 1.72
CA THR A 58 -2.24 4.65 2.67
C THR A 58 -1.77 4.87 4.11
N SER A 59 -0.46 5.03 4.32
CA SER A 59 0.10 5.36 5.63
C SER A 59 -0.31 6.76 6.10
N GLY A 60 -0.36 7.75 5.21
CA GLY A 60 -0.85 9.09 5.50
C GLY A 60 -2.34 9.10 5.87
N LEU A 61 -3.15 8.34 5.13
CA LEU A 61 -4.57 8.16 5.43
C LEU A 61 -4.77 7.48 6.79
N LEU A 62 -4.00 6.43 7.10
CA LEU A 62 -3.97 5.77 8.41
C LEU A 62 -3.68 6.75 9.56
N ARG A 63 -2.68 7.62 9.40
CA ARG A 63 -2.37 8.67 10.39
C ARG A 63 -3.50 9.67 10.53
N SER A 64 -4.10 10.12 9.44
CA SER A 64 -5.25 11.02 9.46
C SER A 64 -6.43 10.42 10.23
N LEU A 65 -6.69 9.12 10.06
CA LEU A 65 -7.72 8.39 10.81
C LEU A 65 -7.38 8.19 12.28
N GLY A 66 -6.10 8.15 12.65
CA GLY A 66 -5.65 8.12 14.05
C GLY A 66 -5.79 9.45 14.78
N ASN A 67 -5.71 10.57 14.06
CA ASN A 67 -5.80 11.91 14.63
C ASN A 67 -7.24 12.43 14.76
N CYS A 68 -8.20 11.81 14.08
CA CYS A 68 -9.63 12.17 14.14
C CYS A 68 -10.36 11.54 15.35
N ASP A 69 -9.67 10.69 16.11
CA ASP A 69 -10.15 9.99 17.31
C ASP A 69 -9.80 10.77 18.61
N ARG A 70 -9.41 12.04 18.47
CA ARG A 70 -9.08 12.95 19.58
C ARG A 70 -10.10 14.08 19.71
#